data_AF-A0A1H1Q2X8-F1
#
_entry.id   AF-A0A1H1Q2X8-F1
#
_cell.length_a   1.000
_cell.length_b   1.000
_cell.length_c   1.000
_cell.angle_alpha   90.00
_cell.angle_beta   90.00
_cell.angle_gamma   90.00
#
_symmetry.space_group_name_H-M   'P 1'
#
loop_
_entity.id
_entity.type
_entity.pdbx_description
1 polymer ?
#
loop_
_entity_poly.entity_id
_entity_poly.type
_entity_poly.pdbx_seq_one_letter_code
_entity_poly.pdbx_strand_id
1 'polypeptide(L)'
;MKTLKNLLLCALLIPFITAAQPLEGLDFVSPFYDGLAAVKKNNEWAFINEKGELAINFRSDLVATPFGDDSYPVFKNQRCLISEIENGISYFGYIDVLGNIIIEPQYLNATNFENGRAVVLELMKEYVGKNDALDKNVAYDKYLEAAIDTNGSVLHYVTPERYNVLLDKKFLKCPPTIRAKYISNTLYAHLNDDATWTLISIE
;
A
#
# COMPACT_ATOMS: atom_id res chain seq x y z
N MET A 1 18.94 -56.40 48.16
CA MET A 1 18.83 -56.09 46.71
C MET A 1 17.43 -55.60 46.38
N LYS A 2 17.25 -54.28 46.24
CA LYS A 2 16.45 -53.64 45.18
C LYS A 2 16.65 -52.13 45.30
N THR A 3 17.51 -51.66 44.42
CA THR A 3 18.04 -50.32 44.25
C THR A 3 17.02 -49.37 43.66
N LEU A 4 16.95 -48.17 44.23
CA LEU A 4 16.94 -46.88 43.54
C LEU A 4 16.25 -46.85 42.14
N LYS A 5 15.00 -46.37 42.10
CA LYS A 5 14.38 -45.78 40.90
C LYS A 5 13.58 -44.53 41.28
N ASN A 6 14.27 -43.56 41.90
CA ASN A 6 13.91 -42.15 41.76
C ASN A 6 14.91 -41.58 40.76
N LEU A 7 14.54 -41.47 39.48
CA LEU A 7 15.35 -40.78 38.49
C LEU A 7 14.44 -39.96 37.58
N LEU A 8 14.40 -38.66 37.89
CA LEU A 8 14.10 -37.51 37.05
C LEU A 8 13.14 -37.73 35.87
N LEU A 9 11.88 -37.30 36.05
CA LEU A 9 11.01 -36.85 34.96
C LEU A 9 10.66 -35.36 35.19
N CYS A 10 11.68 -34.50 35.31
CA CYS A 10 11.51 -33.04 35.45
C CYS A 10 12.28 -32.24 34.39
N ALA A 11 12.72 -32.86 33.28
CA ALA A 11 13.64 -32.23 32.33
C ALA A 11 13.00 -31.75 31.01
N LEU A 12 11.68 -31.52 30.95
CA LEU A 12 11.03 -30.97 29.73
C LEU A 12 9.95 -29.93 30.06
N LEU A 13 10.27 -29.00 30.95
CA LEU A 13 9.65 -27.67 31.00
C LEU A 13 10.78 -26.64 31.06
N ILE A 14 11.78 -26.80 30.20
CA ILE A 14 12.62 -25.65 29.85
C ILE A 14 11.73 -24.85 28.89
N PRO A 15 11.23 -23.66 29.25
CA PRO A 15 10.71 -22.78 28.23
C PRO A 15 11.86 -22.62 27.25
N PHE A 16 11.70 -23.14 26.03
CA PHE A 16 12.58 -22.76 24.93
C PHE A 16 12.36 -21.26 24.76
N ILE A 17 13.10 -20.46 25.53
CA ILE A 17 13.31 -19.07 25.26
C ILE A 17 14.18 -19.11 24.01
N THR A 18 13.53 -19.25 22.85
CA THR A 18 14.19 -19.05 21.57
C THR A 18 14.60 -17.59 21.59
N ALA A 19 15.87 -17.33 21.93
CA ALA A 19 16.45 -16.04 21.68
C ALA A 19 16.23 -15.75 20.19
N ALA A 20 15.56 -14.65 19.86
CA ALA A 20 15.39 -14.24 18.48
C ALA A 20 16.78 -14.17 17.86
N GLN A 21 17.02 -14.95 16.80
CA GLN A 21 18.29 -14.89 16.10
C GLN A 21 18.42 -13.50 15.46
N PRO A 22 19.60 -12.85 15.55
CA PRO A 22 19.80 -11.56 14.93
C PRO A 22 19.60 -11.69 13.42
N LEU A 23 18.83 -10.76 12.84
CA LEU A 23 18.65 -10.71 11.40
C LEU A 23 19.89 -10.09 10.76
N GLU A 24 20.71 -10.94 10.10
CA GLU A 24 21.98 -10.54 9.52
C GLU A 24 21.93 -10.34 8.00
N GLY A 25 22.86 -9.53 7.48
CA GLY A 25 23.03 -9.26 6.05
C GLY A 25 21.88 -8.45 5.46
N LEU A 26 21.46 -7.40 6.16
CA LEU A 26 20.45 -6.45 5.68
C LEU A 26 21.13 -5.35 4.85
N ASP A 27 20.52 -5.04 3.72
CA ASP A 27 20.96 -3.97 2.81
C ASP A 27 20.51 -2.59 3.32
N PHE A 28 19.40 -2.55 4.07
CA PHE A 28 18.81 -1.33 4.60
C PHE A 28 17.94 -1.62 5.83
N VAL A 29 17.86 -0.65 6.75
CA VAL A 29 16.96 -0.65 7.91
C VAL A 29 16.37 0.76 8.04
N SER A 30 15.04 0.89 8.00
CA SER A 30 14.36 2.17 8.17
C SER A 30 14.16 2.54 9.65
N PRO A 31 13.85 3.81 9.96
CA PRO A 31 13.22 4.17 11.23
C PRO A 31 11.89 3.45 11.44
N PHE A 32 11.42 3.42 12.69
CA PHE A 32 10.11 2.89 13.05
C PHE A 32 8.98 3.88 12.71
N TYR A 33 7.91 3.36 12.12
CA TYR A 33 6.64 4.03 11.90
C TYR A 33 5.51 3.07 12.26
N ASP A 34 4.52 3.54 13.03
CA ASP A 34 3.41 2.70 13.52
C ASP A 34 3.87 1.39 14.20
N GLY A 35 5.02 1.44 14.90
CA GLY A 35 5.59 0.30 15.63
C GLY A 35 6.33 -0.73 14.77
N LEU A 36 6.51 -0.47 13.47
CA LEU A 36 7.24 -1.35 12.55
C LEU A 36 8.37 -0.60 11.81
N ALA A 37 9.47 -1.30 11.56
CA ALA A 37 10.58 -0.80 10.73
C ALA A 37 10.74 -1.69 9.49
N ALA A 38 10.91 -1.09 8.33
CA ALA A 38 11.19 -1.80 7.09
C ALA A 38 12.66 -2.22 7.05
N VAL A 39 12.91 -3.46 6.65
CA VAL A 39 14.26 -3.99 6.41
C VAL A 39 14.36 -4.53 5.00
N LYS A 40 15.50 -4.33 4.36
CA LYS A 40 15.76 -4.78 2.99
C LYS A 40 16.80 -5.89 2.97
N LYS A 41 16.56 -6.92 2.18
CA LYS A 41 17.54 -7.97 1.87
C LYS A 41 17.28 -8.51 0.48
N ASN A 42 18.31 -8.64 -0.35
CA ASN A 42 18.22 -9.23 -1.69
C ASN A 42 17.12 -8.60 -2.57
N ASN A 43 16.95 -7.28 -2.48
CA ASN A 43 15.92 -6.51 -3.18
C ASN A 43 14.46 -6.77 -2.74
N GLU A 44 14.25 -7.50 -1.66
CA GLU A 44 12.94 -7.68 -1.03
C GLU A 44 12.87 -6.90 0.28
N TRP A 45 11.65 -6.55 0.68
CA TRP A 45 11.37 -5.81 1.90
C TRP A 45 10.60 -6.69 2.89
N ALA A 46 10.91 -6.54 4.17
CA ALA A 46 10.19 -7.12 5.29
C ALA A 46 9.93 -6.03 6.34
N PHE A 47 9.11 -6.35 7.35
CA PHE A 47 8.95 -5.49 8.51
C PHE A 47 9.34 -6.21 9.78
N ILE A 48 10.06 -5.51 10.65
CA ILE A 48 10.42 -5.98 11.99
C ILE A 48 9.68 -5.15 13.06
N ASN A 49 9.43 -5.78 14.21
CA ASN A 49 8.94 -5.11 15.40
C ASN A 49 10.09 -4.51 16.24
N GLU A 50 9.75 -3.82 17.34
CA GLU A 50 10.73 -3.19 18.24
C GLU A 50 11.72 -4.16 18.91
N LYS A 51 11.42 -5.46 18.92
CA LYS A 51 12.32 -6.51 19.42
C LYS A 51 13.27 -7.05 18.34
N GLY A 52 13.14 -6.57 17.10
CA GLY A 52 13.90 -7.05 15.94
C GLY A 52 13.36 -8.35 15.35
N GLU A 53 12.17 -8.79 15.76
CA GLU A 53 11.52 -9.99 15.22
C GLU A 53 10.78 -9.62 13.92
N LEU A 54 10.80 -10.51 12.92
CA LEU A 54 10.03 -10.33 11.70
C LEU A 54 8.53 -10.31 12.01
N ALA A 55 7.89 -9.17 11.79
CA ALA A 55 6.44 -8.99 11.85
C ALA A 55 5.78 -9.36 10.52
N ILE A 56 6.40 -8.98 9.40
CA ILE A 56 5.98 -9.35 8.04
C ILE A 56 7.21 -9.88 7.31
N ASN A 57 7.07 -11.05 6.69
CA ASN A 57 8.17 -11.70 5.98
C ASN A 57 8.56 -10.94 4.70
N PHE A 58 9.74 -11.26 4.15
CA PHE A 58 10.24 -10.67 2.92
C PHE A 58 9.25 -10.87 1.77
N ARG A 59 8.97 -9.76 1.07
CA ARG A 59 8.07 -9.69 -0.07
C ARG A 59 8.51 -8.56 -1.01
N SER A 60 8.12 -8.67 -2.28
CA SER A 60 8.61 -7.82 -3.37
C SER A 60 7.59 -6.79 -3.86
N ASP A 61 6.36 -6.85 -3.36
CA ASP A 61 5.23 -6.01 -3.77
C ASP A 61 5.06 -4.75 -2.91
N LEU A 62 5.90 -4.53 -1.89
CA LEU A 62 5.87 -3.34 -1.04
C LEU A 62 6.33 -2.08 -1.79
N VAL A 63 5.56 -1.01 -1.70
CA VAL A 63 5.84 0.26 -2.39
C VAL A 63 6.66 1.17 -1.49
N ALA A 64 7.84 1.58 -1.98
CA ALA A 64 8.74 2.47 -1.26
C ALA A 64 8.26 3.92 -1.30
N THR A 65 8.36 4.61 -0.17
CA THR A 65 8.03 6.02 -0.02
C THR A 65 9.31 6.84 0.08
N PRO A 66 9.46 7.93 -0.69
CA PRO A 66 10.64 8.79 -0.59
C PRO A 66 10.73 9.53 0.76
N PHE A 67 11.92 9.51 1.34
CA PHE A 67 12.32 10.23 2.56
C PHE A 67 13.71 10.85 2.36
N GLY A 68 13.76 12.05 1.80
CA GLY A 68 15.03 12.70 1.43
C GLY A 68 15.74 11.91 0.33
N ASP A 69 16.97 11.46 0.59
CA ASP A 69 17.76 10.65 -0.34
C ASP A 69 17.42 9.15 -0.27
N ASP A 70 16.64 8.72 0.75
CA ASP A 70 16.23 7.33 0.95
C ASP A 70 14.82 7.05 0.43
N SER A 71 14.50 5.79 0.17
CA SER A 71 13.14 5.36 -0.15
C SER A 71 12.88 3.95 0.38
N TYR A 72 11.85 3.81 1.23
CA TYR A 72 11.50 2.56 1.89
C TYR A 72 9.99 2.48 2.15
N PRO A 73 9.40 1.28 2.17
CA PRO A 73 7.99 1.10 2.49
C PRO A 73 7.74 1.46 3.96
N VAL A 74 6.55 1.96 4.25
CA VAL A 74 6.23 2.49 5.57
C VAL A 74 4.79 2.15 5.95
N PHE A 75 4.55 1.91 7.24
CA PHE A 75 3.21 1.91 7.80
C PHE A 75 2.82 3.32 8.22
N LYS A 76 1.66 3.78 7.76
CA LYS A 76 0.99 4.98 8.29
C LYS A 76 -0.48 4.68 8.48
N ASN A 77 -1.00 5.04 9.65
CA ASN A 77 -2.35 4.67 10.08
C ASN A 77 -2.63 3.16 9.91
N GLN A 78 -1.68 2.32 10.32
CA GLN A 78 -1.78 0.85 10.25
C GLN A 78 -1.97 0.29 8.84
N ARG A 79 -1.58 1.03 7.80
CA ARG A 79 -1.62 0.60 6.39
C ARG A 79 -0.26 0.82 5.73
N CYS A 80 0.12 -0.11 4.86
CA CYS A 80 1.29 0.01 4.00
C CYS A 80 0.88 -0.22 2.54
N LEU A 81 1.40 0.61 1.63
CA LEU A 81 1.15 0.49 0.20
C LEU A 81 1.79 -0.79 -0.36
N ILE A 82 1.02 -1.50 -1.18
CA ILE A 82 1.50 -2.58 -2.05
C ILE A 82 1.14 -2.28 -3.50
N SER A 83 1.85 -2.93 -4.42
CA SER A 83 1.53 -2.86 -5.84
C SER A 83 1.64 -4.22 -6.52
N GLU A 84 0.71 -4.49 -7.43
CA GLU A 84 0.73 -5.65 -8.33
C GLU A 84 0.76 -5.17 -9.78
N ILE A 85 1.35 -5.97 -10.67
CA ILE A 85 1.38 -5.66 -12.10
C ILE A 85 0.46 -6.62 -12.84
N GLU A 86 -0.60 -6.09 -13.44
CA GLU A 86 -1.50 -6.83 -14.32
C GLU A 86 -1.40 -6.30 -15.74
N ASN A 87 -1.14 -7.17 -16.72
CA ASN A 87 -0.99 -6.80 -18.14
C ASN A 87 0.06 -5.69 -18.41
N GLY A 88 1.04 -5.55 -17.52
CA GLY A 88 2.08 -4.52 -17.59
C GLY A 88 1.67 -3.15 -17.03
N ILE A 89 0.54 -3.08 -16.32
CA ILE A 89 0.05 -1.89 -15.62
C ILE A 89 0.12 -2.17 -14.12
N SER A 90 0.66 -1.22 -13.36
CA SER A 90 0.72 -1.31 -11.90
C SER A 90 -0.60 -0.88 -11.28
N TYR A 91 -1.10 -1.67 -10.33
CA TYR A 91 -2.24 -1.38 -9.49
C TYR A 91 -1.80 -1.34 -8.04
N PHE A 92 -2.41 -0.46 -7.27
CA PHE A 92 -2.04 -0.17 -5.89
C PHE A 92 -3.14 -0.58 -4.93
N GLY A 93 -2.71 -1.13 -3.81
CA GLY A 93 -3.55 -1.60 -2.71
C GLY A 93 -2.85 -1.39 -1.38
N TYR A 94 -3.39 -1.99 -0.32
CA TYR A 94 -2.87 -1.82 1.03
C TYR A 94 -2.94 -3.09 1.86
N ILE A 95 -1.90 -3.30 2.66
CA ILE A 95 -1.84 -4.35 3.68
C ILE A 95 -2.00 -3.77 5.09
N ASP A 96 -2.46 -4.60 6.03
CA ASP A 96 -2.39 -4.32 7.47
C ASP A 96 -1.02 -4.68 8.07
N VAL A 97 -0.85 -4.41 9.37
CA VAL A 97 0.37 -4.69 10.14
C VAL A 97 0.67 -6.19 10.31
N LEU A 98 -0.28 -7.07 9.97
CA LEU A 98 -0.10 -8.52 9.94
C LEU A 98 0.29 -9.01 8.53
N GLY A 99 0.31 -8.11 7.54
CA GLY A 99 0.62 -8.41 6.15
C GLY A 99 -0.57 -8.87 5.31
N ASN A 100 -1.79 -8.85 5.87
CA ASN A 100 -3.01 -9.19 5.14
C ASN A 100 -3.39 -8.06 4.19
N ILE A 101 -3.81 -8.39 2.97
CA ILE A 101 -4.37 -7.43 2.04
C ILE A 101 -5.75 -6.99 2.57
N ILE A 102 -5.88 -5.70 2.88
CA ILE A 102 -7.14 -5.07 3.31
C ILE A 102 -7.83 -4.40 2.14
N ILE A 103 -7.03 -3.84 1.22
CA ILE A 103 -7.51 -3.18 0.02
C ILE A 103 -6.76 -3.81 -1.14
N GLU A 104 -7.48 -4.55 -1.98
CA GLU A 104 -6.91 -5.21 -3.14
C GLU A 104 -6.24 -4.20 -4.09
N PRO A 105 -5.12 -4.56 -4.75
CA PRO A 105 -4.51 -3.77 -5.81
C PRO A 105 -5.51 -3.49 -6.94
N GLN A 106 -6.13 -2.31 -6.92
CA GLN A 106 -7.18 -1.93 -7.87
C GLN A 106 -7.09 -0.47 -8.34
N TYR A 107 -6.29 0.35 -7.64
CA TYR A 107 -6.13 1.76 -7.97
C TYR A 107 -4.95 1.96 -8.93
N LEU A 108 -5.06 2.90 -9.88
CA LEU A 108 -3.96 3.19 -10.81
C LEU A 108 -2.76 3.86 -10.13
N ASN A 109 -3.00 4.50 -8.99
CA ASN A 109 -1.99 5.03 -8.09
C ASN A 109 -2.64 5.30 -6.73
N ALA A 110 -1.83 5.42 -5.69
CA ALA A 110 -2.31 5.61 -4.33
C ALA A 110 -1.25 6.29 -3.44
N THR A 111 -1.67 7.18 -2.55
CA THR A 111 -0.79 7.77 -1.53
C THR A 111 -0.71 6.88 -0.30
N ASN A 112 0.30 7.07 0.56
CA ASN A 112 0.20 6.53 1.91
C ASN A 112 -1.00 7.14 2.64
N PHE A 113 -1.47 6.43 3.66
CA PHE A 113 -2.43 7.00 4.58
C PHE A 113 -1.79 8.11 5.42
N GLU A 114 -2.56 9.16 5.69
CA GLU A 114 -2.22 10.22 6.62
C GLU A 114 -3.52 10.70 7.28
N ASN A 115 -3.55 10.79 8.60
CA ASN A 115 -4.76 11.11 9.37
C ASN A 115 -5.97 10.21 9.02
N GLY A 116 -5.72 8.93 8.75
CA GLY A 116 -6.75 7.94 8.45
C GLY A 116 -7.34 8.04 7.04
N ARG A 117 -6.70 8.81 6.14
CA ARG A 117 -7.14 8.98 4.75
C ARG A 117 -6.00 8.78 3.77
N ALA A 118 -6.32 8.29 2.59
CA ALA A 118 -5.42 8.27 1.44
C ALA A 118 -6.12 8.82 0.22
N VAL A 119 -5.35 9.34 -0.74
CA VAL A 119 -5.86 9.68 -2.08
C VAL A 119 -5.49 8.56 -3.03
N VAL A 120 -6.45 8.12 -3.85
CA VAL A 120 -6.28 7.04 -4.82
C VAL A 120 -6.81 7.45 -6.18
N LEU A 121 -6.26 6.86 -7.25
CA LEU A 121 -6.78 6.96 -8.60
C LEU A 121 -7.75 5.82 -8.86
N GLU A 122 -9.05 6.08 -8.68
CA GLU A 122 -10.11 5.11 -8.93
C GLU A 122 -10.41 5.02 -10.43
N LEU A 123 -10.41 3.79 -10.94
CA LEU A 123 -10.80 3.51 -12.32
C LEU A 123 -12.31 3.44 -12.47
N MET A 124 -12.80 4.01 -13.55
CA MET A 124 -14.20 3.90 -13.93
C MET A 124 -14.34 3.71 -15.43
N LYS A 125 -15.37 2.95 -15.83
CA LYS A 125 -15.72 2.77 -17.23
C LYS A 125 -16.93 3.63 -17.57
N GLU A 126 -16.76 4.55 -18.50
CA GLU A 126 -17.84 5.41 -18.99
C GLU A 126 -18.40 4.83 -20.30
N TYR A 127 -19.61 4.30 -20.24
CA TYR A 127 -20.31 3.80 -21.42
C TYR A 127 -20.89 4.95 -22.22
N VAL A 128 -20.52 5.06 -23.50
CA VAL A 128 -20.93 6.17 -24.38
C VAL A 128 -21.95 5.75 -25.44
N GLY A 129 -22.12 4.45 -25.67
CA GLY A 129 -23.11 3.93 -26.59
C GLY A 129 -22.74 2.57 -27.17
N LYS A 130 -23.49 2.14 -28.19
CA LYS A 130 -23.27 0.88 -28.89
C LYS A 130 -22.90 1.16 -30.34
N ASN A 131 -21.90 0.44 -30.84
CA ASN A 131 -21.66 0.34 -32.27
C ASN A 131 -22.49 -0.83 -32.81
N ASP A 132 -23.59 -0.52 -33.47
CA ASP A 132 -24.53 -1.53 -33.97
C ASP A 132 -23.93 -2.40 -35.08
N ALA A 133 -23.03 -1.85 -35.91
CA ALA A 133 -22.38 -2.60 -36.97
C ALA A 133 -21.45 -3.70 -36.45
N LEU A 134 -20.87 -3.51 -35.26
CA LEU A 134 -19.98 -4.47 -34.61
C LEU A 134 -20.62 -5.27 -33.47
N ASP A 135 -21.88 -4.95 -33.13
CA ASP A 135 -22.57 -5.42 -31.92
C ASP A 135 -21.72 -5.24 -30.65
N LYS A 136 -21.02 -4.10 -30.54
CA LYS A 136 -20.07 -3.83 -29.45
C LYS A 136 -20.39 -2.56 -28.68
N ASN A 137 -20.28 -2.67 -27.38
CA ASN A 137 -20.32 -1.54 -26.45
C ASN A 137 -19.09 -0.64 -26.64
N VAL A 138 -19.32 0.66 -26.80
CA VAL A 138 -18.28 1.68 -26.81
C VAL A 138 -18.21 2.29 -25.42
N ALA A 139 -17.05 2.17 -24.80
CA ALA A 139 -16.79 2.73 -23.48
C ALA A 139 -15.37 3.29 -23.43
N TYR A 140 -15.17 4.29 -22.57
CA TYR A 140 -13.87 4.85 -22.27
C TYR A 140 -13.49 4.52 -20.84
N ASP A 141 -12.25 4.09 -20.64
CA ASP A 141 -11.68 4.01 -19.31
C ASP A 141 -11.27 5.42 -18.88
N LYS A 142 -11.71 5.79 -17.69
CA LYS A 142 -11.38 7.06 -17.04
C LYS A 142 -10.92 6.79 -15.63
N TYR A 143 -10.25 7.77 -15.03
CA TYR A 143 -9.99 7.76 -13.60
C TYR A 143 -10.30 9.12 -12.98
N LEU A 144 -10.53 9.09 -11.68
CA LEU A 144 -10.67 10.27 -10.83
C LEU A 144 -9.93 10.04 -9.52
N GLU A 145 -9.61 11.13 -8.83
CA GLU A 145 -8.96 11.01 -7.53
C GLU A 145 -10.03 10.99 -6.45
N ALA A 146 -9.93 9.99 -5.58
CA ALA A 146 -10.85 9.77 -4.47
C ALA A 146 -10.07 9.76 -3.15
N ALA A 147 -10.64 10.38 -2.13
CA ALA A 147 -10.23 10.19 -0.76
C ALA A 147 -10.90 8.92 -0.21
N ILE A 148 -10.11 7.99 0.34
CA ILE A 148 -10.59 6.76 0.95
C ILE A 148 -10.27 6.71 2.44
N ASP A 149 -11.07 5.96 3.21
CA ASP A 149 -10.73 5.56 4.58
C ASP A 149 -9.81 4.33 4.63
N THR A 150 -9.36 3.94 5.83
CA THR A 150 -8.47 2.79 6.04
C THR A 150 -9.07 1.43 5.67
N ASN A 151 -10.37 1.35 5.41
CA ASN A 151 -11.05 0.15 4.94
C ASN A 151 -11.24 0.16 3.41
N GLY A 152 -10.82 1.23 2.72
CA GLY A 152 -10.99 1.40 1.28
C GLY A 152 -12.34 2.01 0.90
N SER A 153 -13.14 2.46 1.86
CA SER A 153 -14.41 3.13 1.56
C SER A 153 -14.13 4.50 0.98
N VAL A 154 -14.70 4.80 -0.19
CA VAL A 154 -14.65 6.14 -0.79
C VAL A 154 -15.41 7.12 0.09
N LEU A 155 -14.71 8.14 0.59
CA LEU A 155 -15.27 9.23 1.36
C LEU A 155 -15.79 10.32 0.42
N HIS A 156 -14.91 10.85 -0.45
CA HIS A 156 -15.21 11.92 -1.37
C HIS A 156 -14.35 11.87 -2.61
N TYR A 157 -14.87 12.37 -3.72
CA TYR A 157 -14.07 12.65 -4.92
C TYR A 157 -13.41 14.01 -4.81
N VAL A 158 -12.10 14.06 -5.09
CA VAL A 158 -11.24 15.23 -4.90
C VAL A 158 -10.66 15.76 -6.21
N THR A 159 -11.31 15.44 -7.33
CA THR A 159 -11.08 16.09 -8.63
C THR A 159 -12.38 16.62 -9.25
N PRO A 160 -12.31 17.76 -9.95
CA PRO A 160 -13.48 18.33 -10.61
C PRO A 160 -13.90 17.53 -11.85
N GLU A 161 -12.93 16.91 -12.54
CA GLU A 161 -13.16 16.20 -13.80
C GLU A 161 -12.54 14.79 -13.77
N ARG A 162 -12.99 13.98 -14.73
CA ARG A 162 -12.51 12.62 -14.97
C ARG A 162 -11.45 12.65 -16.07
N TYR A 163 -10.33 11.99 -15.84
CA TYR A 163 -9.24 11.90 -16.81
C TYR A 163 -9.39 10.65 -17.67
N ASN A 164 -9.25 10.79 -18.99
CA ASN A 164 -9.20 9.63 -19.89
C ASN A 164 -7.90 8.86 -19.69
N VAL A 165 -7.99 7.53 -19.72
CA VAL A 165 -6.82 6.66 -19.66
C VAL A 165 -6.97 5.50 -20.64
N LEU A 166 -5.84 5.10 -21.23
CA LEU A 166 -5.77 3.89 -22.05
C LEU A 166 -5.04 2.82 -21.25
N LEU A 167 -5.77 1.77 -20.86
CA LEU A 167 -5.24 0.63 -20.11
C LEU A 167 -4.49 -0.35 -21.01
N ASP A 168 -3.40 0.13 -21.60
CA ASP A 168 -2.44 -0.70 -22.33
C ASP A 168 -1.03 -0.21 -21.97
N LYS A 169 -0.15 -1.14 -21.57
CA LYS A 169 1.25 -0.89 -21.20
C LYS A 169 2.06 -0.08 -22.22
N LYS A 170 1.63 -0.04 -23.50
CA LYS A 170 2.25 0.81 -24.52
C LYS A 170 2.02 2.29 -24.25
N PHE A 171 0.84 2.64 -23.74
CA PHE A 171 0.41 4.01 -23.46
C PHE A 171 0.58 4.37 -21.98
N LEU A 172 0.30 3.42 -21.08
CA LEU A 172 0.41 3.60 -19.63
C LEU A 172 1.63 2.85 -19.08
N LYS A 173 2.81 3.45 -19.24
CA LYS A 173 4.09 2.87 -18.79
C LYS A 173 4.38 3.11 -17.31
N CYS A 174 3.89 4.22 -16.77
CA CYS A 174 4.03 4.59 -15.37
C CYS A 174 2.67 4.97 -14.79
N PRO A 175 2.47 4.78 -13.47
CA PRO A 175 1.27 5.24 -12.78
C PRO A 175 1.01 6.72 -13.03
N PRO A 176 -0.23 7.15 -13.34
CA PRO A 176 -0.55 8.57 -13.42
C PRO A 176 -0.31 9.25 -12.07
N THR A 177 0.09 10.51 -12.08
CA THR A 177 0.40 11.25 -10.85
C THR A 177 -0.89 11.71 -10.16
N ILE A 178 -0.95 11.52 -8.84
CA ILE A 178 -2.00 12.11 -7.99
C ILE A 178 -1.73 13.61 -7.85
N ARG A 179 -2.71 14.43 -8.18
CA ARG A 179 -2.64 15.89 -8.19
C ARG A 179 -3.31 16.52 -6.96
N ALA A 180 -4.17 15.78 -6.27
CA ALA A 180 -4.79 16.21 -5.03
C ALA A 180 -3.83 16.03 -3.86
N LYS A 181 -3.88 16.99 -2.95
CA LYS A 181 -3.15 17.04 -1.70
C LYS A 181 -4.14 17.17 -0.57
N TYR A 182 -4.01 16.29 0.42
CA TYR A 182 -4.71 16.43 1.68
C TYR A 182 -4.23 17.70 2.40
N ILE A 183 -5.18 18.54 2.84
CA ILE A 183 -4.89 19.75 3.62
C ILE A 183 -5.43 19.62 5.04
N SER A 184 -6.68 19.17 5.18
CA SER A 184 -7.32 18.93 6.47
C SER A 184 -8.47 17.95 6.34
N ASN A 185 -9.10 17.63 7.48
CA ASN A 185 -10.26 16.73 7.52
C ASN A 185 -11.45 17.20 6.66
N THR A 186 -11.49 18.46 6.23
CA THR A 186 -12.59 19.00 5.43
C THR A 186 -12.09 19.63 4.12
N LEU A 187 -10.81 19.50 3.79
CA LEU A 187 -10.20 20.29 2.72
C LEU A 187 -9.11 19.53 1.97
N TYR A 188 -9.21 19.57 0.65
CA TYR A 188 -8.19 19.11 -0.29
C TYR A 188 -7.79 20.26 -1.21
N ALA A 189 -6.56 20.20 -1.72
CA ALA A 189 -6.09 21.07 -2.79
C ALA A 189 -5.81 20.23 -4.04
N HIS A 190 -6.36 20.60 -5.18
CA HIS A 190 -6.15 19.92 -6.46
C HIS A 190 -5.29 20.79 -7.37
N LEU A 191 -4.22 20.22 -7.94
CA LEU A 191 -3.37 20.89 -8.93
C LEU A 191 -4.00 20.79 -10.33
N ASN A 192 -4.37 21.95 -10.88
CA ASN A 192 -4.93 22.08 -12.23
C ASN A 192 -3.82 21.96 -13.30
N ASP A 193 -4.23 21.76 -14.56
CA ASP A 193 -3.29 21.64 -15.69
C ASP A 193 -2.48 22.91 -15.96
N ASP A 194 -3.01 24.09 -15.59
CA ASP A 194 -2.32 25.39 -15.69
C ASP A 194 -1.38 25.67 -14.51
N ALA A 195 -1.09 24.65 -13.69
CA ALA A 195 -0.28 24.71 -12.48
C ALA A 195 -0.85 25.62 -11.36
N THR A 196 -2.14 25.95 -11.41
CA THR A 196 -2.85 26.61 -10.31
C THR A 196 -3.49 25.59 -9.37
N TRP A 197 -3.86 26.03 -8.16
CA TRP A 197 -4.49 25.16 -7.16
C TRP A 197 -5.96 25.50 -6.96
N THR A 198 -6.81 24.48 -6.94
CA THR A 198 -8.22 24.57 -6.57
C THR A 198 -8.41 23.97 -5.18
N LEU A 199 -9.05 24.71 -4.27
CA LEU A 199 -9.45 24.17 -2.97
C LEU A 199 -10.81 23.48 -3.09
N ILE A 200 -10.89 22.26 -2.58
CA ILE A 200 -12.09 21.42 -2.60
C ILE A 200 -12.48 21.16 -1.15
N SER A 201 -13.60 21.77 -0.73
CA SER A 201 -14.21 21.51 0.57
C SER A 201 -15.05 20.24 0.49
N ILE A 202 -14.92 19.40 1.50
CA ILE A 202 -15.74 18.21 1.68
C ILE A 202 -16.50 18.36 3.01
N GLU A 203 -17.82 18.49 2.92
CA GLU A 203 -18.74 18.61 4.07
C GLU A 203 -19.26 17.24 4.50
#